data_AF-A0A6L7YQ29-F1
#
_entry.id   AF-A0A6L7YQ29-F1
#
_cell.length_a   1.000
_cell.length_b   1.000
_cell.length_c   1.000
_cell.angle_alpha   90.00
_cell.angle_beta   90.00
_cell.angle_gamma   90.00
#
_symmetry.space_group_name_H-M   'P 1'
#
loop_
_entity.id
_entity.type
_entity.pdbx_description
1 polymer ?
#
loop_
_entity_poly.entity_id
_entity_poly.type
_entity_poly.pdbx_seq_one_letter_code
_entity_poly.pdbx_strand_id
1 'polypeptide(L)'
;MTFAEGMITEESAEKAAEIVREVLEERFKDEDMVFHQILAKQRFDHDDDEYLDIYIVYEGDRKLLDPGWTSGLIGLISPQLTELGIPYPAGKSFIPKHEWDRIHRG
;
A
#
# COMPACT_ATOMS: atom_id res chain seq x y z
N MET A 1 22.50 23.54 -4.31
CA MET A 1 21.85 22.36 -3.74
C MET A 1 20.51 22.23 -4.44
N THR A 2 20.45 21.38 -5.46
CA THR A 2 19.22 21.09 -6.19
C THR A 2 18.46 20.09 -5.34
N PHE A 3 17.33 20.51 -4.77
CA PHE A 3 16.41 19.58 -4.12
C PHE A 3 15.88 18.66 -5.22
N ALA A 4 16.06 17.35 -5.07
CA ALA A 4 15.45 16.38 -5.97
C ALA A 4 13.93 16.47 -5.79
N GLU A 5 13.26 17.16 -6.69
CA GLU A 5 11.80 17.04 -6.85
C GLU A 5 11.53 15.59 -7.28
N GLY A 6 10.90 14.79 -6.40
CA GLY A 6 10.43 13.44 -6.74
C GLY A 6 11.10 12.24 -6.06
N MET A 7 11.75 12.41 -4.90
CA MET A 7 12.26 11.26 -4.12
C MET A 7 11.28 10.87 -3.00
N ILE A 8 10.76 9.65 -3.05
CA ILE A 8 9.99 9.00 -1.99
C ILE A 8 10.92 8.76 -0.81
N THR A 9 10.62 9.46 0.29
CA THR A 9 11.33 9.27 1.55
C THR A 9 10.72 8.11 2.35
N GLU A 10 11.49 7.58 3.31
CA GLU A 10 10.97 6.59 4.27
C GLU A 10 9.75 7.14 5.02
N GLU A 11 9.79 8.42 5.44
CA GLU A 11 8.67 9.08 6.11
C GLU A 11 7.42 9.18 5.19
N SER A 12 7.60 9.52 3.91
CA SER A 12 6.50 9.55 2.93
C SER A 12 5.89 8.16 2.73
N ALA A 13 6.73 7.12 2.69
CA ALA A 13 6.27 5.73 2.58
C ALA A 13 5.51 5.29 3.83
N GLU A 14 5.99 5.61 5.03
CA GLU A 14 5.28 5.31 6.28
C GLU A 14 3.91 5.98 6.32
N LYS A 15 3.82 7.28 5.99
CA LYS A 15 2.56 8.00 5.90
C LYS A 15 1.62 7.40 4.86
N ALA A 16 2.15 6.95 3.72
CA ALA A 16 1.35 6.25 2.71
C ALA A 16 0.75 4.95 3.25
N ALA A 17 1.51 4.18 4.04
CA ALA A 17 1.01 2.97 4.68
C ALA A 17 -0.10 3.27 5.71
N GLU A 18 0.01 4.37 6.45
CA GLU A 18 -1.03 4.85 7.37
C GLU A 18 -2.32 5.23 6.63
N ILE A 19 -2.23 6.00 5.55
CA ILE A 19 -3.39 6.36 4.72
C ILE A 19 -4.12 5.11 4.21
N VAL A 20 -3.37 4.12 3.72
CA VAL A 20 -3.94 2.87 3.24
C VAL A 20 -4.62 2.11 4.39
N ARG A 21 -4.02 2.11 5.59
CA ARG A 21 -4.61 1.51 6.78
C ARG A 21 -5.96 2.14 7.10
N GLU A 22 -6.02 3.46 7.19
CA GLU A 22 -7.25 4.18 7.54
C GLU A 22 -8.38 3.88 6.55
N VAL A 23 -8.10 3.90 5.25
CA VAL A 23 -9.08 3.59 4.21
C VAL A 23 -9.58 2.14 4.28
N LEU A 24 -8.68 1.19 4.56
CA LEU A 24 -9.05 -0.22 4.70
C LEU A 24 -9.86 -0.47 5.98
N GLU A 25 -9.40 0.06 7.12
CA GLU A 25 -10.10 -0.07 8.40
C GLU A 25 -11.48 0.57 8.34
N GLU A 26 -11.65 1.73 7.69
CA GLU A 26 -12.97 2.33 7.50
C GLU A 26 -13.86 1.49 6.58
N ARG A 27 -13.32 0.96 5.47
CA ARG A 27 -14.09 0.17 4.50
C ARG A 27 -14.59 -1.16 5.09
N PHE A 28 -13.81 -1.78 5.95
CA PHE A 28 -14.05 -3.11 6.50
C PHE A 28 -14.37 -3.12 7.99
N LYS A 29 -14.67 -1.95 8.59
CA LYS A 29 -14.97 -1.81 10.02
C LYS A 29 -16.09 -2.74 10.54
N ASP A 30 -17.04 -3.08 9.66
CA ASP A 30 -18.20 -3.92 9.97
C ASP A 30 -18.02 -5.39 9.52
N GLU A 31 -16.85 -5.72 8.94
CA GLU A 31 -16.53 -7.02 8.36
C GLU A 31 -15.48 -7.75 9.22
N ASP A 32 -15.46 -9.09 9.18
CA ASP A 32 -14.44 -9.91 9.88
C ASP A 32 -13.12 -9.95 9.09
N MET A 33 -12.48 -8.78 8.99
CA MET A 33 -11.28 -8.53 8.22
C MET A 33 -10.24 -7.81 9.08
N VAL A 34 -9.05 -8.40 9.23
CA VAL A 34 -7.97 -7.84 10.05
C VAL A 34 -6.76 -7.52 9.17
N PHE A 35 -6.30 -6.27 9.20
CA PHE A 35 -5.10 -5.82 8.48
C PHE A 35 -3.92 -5.75 9.45
N HIS A 36 -3.08 -6.78 9.44
CA HIS A 36 -1.97 -6.90 10.38
C HIS A 36 -0.83 -5.93 10.07
N GLN A 37 -0.46 -5.85 8.80
CA GLN A 37 0.70 -5.10 8.38
C GLN A 37 0.43 -4.47 7.02
N ILE A 38 0.81 -3.20 6.90
CA ILE A 38 0.80 -2.49 5.62
C ILE A 38 2.20 -1.94 5.46
N LEU A 39 2.86 -2.32 4.37
CA LEU A 39 4.22 -1.92 4.07
C LEU A 39 4.21 -1.19 2.74
N ALA A 40 4.57 0.08 2.78
CA ALA A 40 4.90 0.81 1.59
C ALA A 40 6.42 0.76 1.40
N LYS A 41 6.88 0.27 0.25
CA LYS A 41 8.30 0.21 -0.07
C LYS A 41 8.57 0.96 -1.35
N GLN A 42 9.61 1.79 -1.30
CA GLN A 42 10.22 2.37 -2.48
C GLN A 42 10.84 1.27 -3.32
N ARG A 43 10.61 1.34 -4.63
CA ARG A 43 11.12 0.45 -5.65
C ARG A 43 11.49 1.28 -6.87
N PHE A 44 12.35 0.71 -7.71
CA PHE A 44 12.76 1.28 -8.98
C PHE A 44 12.39 0.29 -10.06
N ASP A 45 11.83 0.78 -11.16
CA ASP A 45 11.52 -0.08 -12.30
C ASP A 45 12.76 -0.27 -13.20
N HIS A 46 12.56 -0.78 -14.41
CA HIS A 46 13.66 -1.02 -15.34
C HIS A 46 14.24 0.29 -15.92
N ASP A 47 13.47 1.38 -15.91
CA ASP A 47 13.84 2.69 -16.42
C ASP A 47 14.41 3.61 -15.31
N ASP A 48 14.65 3.05 -14.11
CA ASP A 48 15.09 3.76 -12.89
C ASP A 48 14.02 4.74 -12.36
N ASP A 49 12.78 4.61 -12.83
CA ASP A 49 11.66 5.40 -12.33
C ASP A 49 11.25 4.88 -10.95
N GLU A 50 11.21 5.81 -10.01
CA GLU A 50 10.90 5.51 -8.62
C GLU A 50 9.39 5.37 -8.41
N TYR A 51 9.00 4.31 -7.72
CA TYR A 51 7.62 4.05 -7.39
C TYR A 51 7.42 3.46 -6.00
N LEU A 52 6.19 3.58 -5.52
CA LEU A 52 5.76 2.99 -4.25
C LEU A 52 4.98 1.69 -4.50
N ASP A 53 5.43 0.60 -3.88
CA ASP A 53 4.72 -0.68 -3.84
C ASP A 53 4.13 -0.91 -2.44
N ILE A 54 2.85 -1.26 -2.38
CA ILE A 54 2.10 -1.35 -1.12
C ILE A 54 1.69 -2.79 -0.86
N TYR A 55 2.29 -3.41 0.16
CA TYR A 55 1.95 -4.76 0.60
C TYR A 55 0.96 -4.69 1.77
N ILE A 56 -0.21 -5.30 1.60
CA ILE A 56 -1.30 -5.32 2.58
C ILE A 56 -1.45 -6.75 3.09
N VAL A 57 -0.95 -7.02 4.29
CA VAL A 57 -1.05 -8.32 4.95
C VAL A 57 -2.35 -8.39 5.73
N TYR A 58 -3.20 -9.35 5.36
CA TYR A 58 -4.55 -9.46 5.92
C TYR A 58 -4.89 -10.87 6.41
N GLU A 59 -5.84 -10.96 7.33
CA GLU A 59 -6.49 -12.18 7.79
C GLU A 59 -8.02 -11.98 7.71
N GLY A 60 -8.74 -12.95 7.15
CA GLY A 60 -10.18 -12.87 6.88
C GLY A 60 -10.58 -13.55 5.57
N ASP A 61 -11.87 -13.49 5.22
CA ASP A 61 -12.38 -14.10 3.98
C ASP A 61 -11.98 -13.26 2.75
N ARG A 62 -11.13 -13.83 1.89
CA ARG A 62 -10.68 -13.22 0.62
C ARG A 62 -11.85 -12.82 -0.28
N LYS A 63 -13.02 -13.46 -0.18
CA LYS A 63 -14.20 -13.08 -0.97
C LYS A 63 -14.74 -11.70 -0.63
N LEU A 64 -14.45 -11.18 0.56
CA LEU A 64 -14.83 -9.83 0.99
C LEU A 64 -13.96 -8.76 0.32
N LEU A 65 -12.76 -9.13 -0.16
CA LEU A 65 -11.93 -8.27 -0.99
C LEU A 65 -12.54 -8.14 -2.39
N ASP A 66 -13.53 -7.25 -2.51
CA ASP A 66 -14.18 -6.93 -3.78
C ASP A 66 -13.13 -6.50 -4.82
N PRO A 67 -12.97 -7.22 -5.95
CA PRO A 67 -11.96 -6.91 -6.95
C PRO A 67 -12.14 -5.53 -7.57
N GLY A 68 -13.37 -5.03 -7.68
CA GLY A 68 -13.66 -3.71 -8.23
C GLY A 68 -13.18 -2.59 -7.32
N TRP A 69 -13.59 -2.64 -6.05
CA TRP A 69 -13.22 -1.68 -5.03
C TRP A 69 -11.72 -1.72 -4.74
N THR A 70 -11.15 -2.91 -4.53
CA THR A 70 -9.72 -3.05 -4.28
C THR A 70 -8.94 -2.47 -5.46
N SER A 71 -9.28 -2.77 -6.71
CA SER A 71 -8.65 -2.15 -7.88
C SER A 71 -8.64 -0.62 -7.81
N GLY A 72 -9.76 -0.01 -7.39
CA GLY A 72 -9.90 1.44 -7.20
C GLY A 72 -9.15 2.05 -6.01
N LEU A 73 -8.63 1.25 -5.06
CA LEU A 73 -7.95 1.75 -3.86
C LEU A 73 -6.84 2.75 -4.16
N ILE A 74 -6.01 2.48 -5.18
CA ILE A 74 -4.92 3.38 -5.56
C ILE A 74 -5.46 4.73 -6.04
N GLY A 75 -6.55 4.73 -6.82
CA GLY A 75 -7.19 5.96 -7.25
C GLY A 75 -7.79 6.76 -6.10
N LEU A 76 -8.30 6.09 -5.06
CA LEU A 76 -8.84 6.73 -3.86
C LEU A 76 -7.76 7.47 -3.06
N ILE A 77 -6.59 6.85 -2.87
CA ILE A 77 -5.50 7.41 -2.07
C ILE A 77 -4.55 8.31 -2.87
N SER A 78 -4.60 8.25 -4.21
CA SER A 78 -3.68 8.99 -5.09
C SER A 78 -3.58 10.50 -4.81
N PRO A 79 -4.67 11.23 -4.48
CA PRO A 79 -4.55 12.64 -4.12
C PRO A 79 -3.66 12.85 -2.90
N GLN A 80 -3.85 12.06 -1.85
CA GLN A 80 -3.07 12.14 -0.61
C GLN A 80 -1.62 11.72 -0.83
N LEU A 81 -1.37 10.72 -1.67
CA LEU A 81 -0.01 10.31 -2.04
C LEU A 81 0.73 11.41 -2.82
N THR A 82 0.02 12.13 -3.69
CA THR A 82 0.59 13.26 -4.44
C THR A 82 1.02 14.38 -3.49
N GLU A 83 0.23 14.66 -2.45
CA GLU A 83 0.58 15.64 -1.41
C GLU A 83 1.84 15.24 -0.61
N LEU A 84 2.13 13.94 -0.51
CA LEU A 84 3.34 13.41 0.12
C LEU A 84 4.56 13.38 -0.82
N GLY A 85 4.42 13.90 -2.05
CA GLY A 85 5.48 13.91 -3.06
C GLY A 85 5.68 12.57 -3.75
N ILE A 86 4.66 11.70 -3.76
CA ILE A 86 4.70 10.37 -4.38
C ILE A 86 3.94 10.45 -5.72
N PRO A 87 4.63 10.64 -6.85
CA PRO A 87 3.99 10.93 -8.13
C PRO A 87 3.28 9.71 -8.75
N TYR A 88 3.75 8.50 -8.44
CA TYR A 88 3.24 7.25 -9.03
C TYR A 88 3.11 6.13 -7.97
N PRO A 89 1.89 5.85 -7.49
CA PRO A 89 1.62 4.60 -6.80
C PRO A 89 1.54 3.45 -7.81
N ALA A 90 2.61 2.66 -7.95
CA ALA A 90 2.68 1.67 -9.02
C ALA A 90 1.99 0.34 -8.71
N GLY A 91 1.70 0.04 -7.44
CA GLY A 91 1.14 -1.27 -7.12
C GLY A 91 0.60 -1.42 -5.71
N LYS A 92 -0.30 -2.40 -5.56
CA LYS A 92 -0.72 -2.93 -4.28
C LYS A 92 -0.86 -4.43 -4.37
N SER A 93 -0.53 -5.11 -3.28
CA SER A 93 -0.64 -6.57 -3.16
C SER A 93 -1.34 -6.92 -1.86
N PHE A 94 -2.49 -7.61 -1.96
CA PHE A 94 -3.16 -8.21 -0.81
C PHE A 94 -2.57 -9.59 -0.57
N ILE A 95 -1.90 -9.78 0.57
CA ILE A 95 -1.20 -11.01 0.92
C ILE A 95 -1.89 -11.61 2.14
N PRO A 96 -2.45 -12.83 2.04
CA PRO A 96 -2.94 -13.54 3.22
C PRO A 96 -1.82 -13.74 4.24
N LYS A 97 -2.12 -13.52 5.54
CA LYS A 97 -1.15 -13.62 6.64
C LYS A 97 -0.34 -14.93 6.62
N HIS A 98 -1.01 -16.06 6.35
CA HIS A 98 -0.35 -17.36 6.28
C HIS A 98 0.68 -17.47 5.14
N GLU A 99 0.45 -16.79 4.01
CA GLU A 99 1.44 -16.72 2.91
C GLU A 99 2.60 -15.82 3.30
N TRP A 100 2.31 -14.68 3.93
CA TRP A 100 3.33 -13.75 4.44
C TRP A 100 4.28 -14.42 5.44
N ASP A 101 3.73 -15.13 6.43
CA ASP A 101 4.49 -15.87 7.44
C ASP A 101 5.38 -16.94 6.79
N ARG A 102 4.91 -17.61 5.72
CA ARG A 102 5.71 -18.61 5.00
C ARG A 102 6.94 -18.00 4.34
N ILE A 103 6.83 -16.77 3.83
CA ILE A 103 7.91 -16.07 3.14
C ILE A 103 8.94 -15.52 4.14
N HIS A 104 8.51 -15.06 5.31
CA HIS A 104 9.36 -14.35 6.27
C HIS A 104 9.82 -15.19 7.48
N ARG A 105 9.34 -16.44 7.62
CA ARG A 105 9.87 -17.43 8.59
C ARG A 105 10.79 -18.48 7.96
N GLY A 106 11.19 -18.29 6.70
CA GLY A 106 12.16 -19.13 5.99
C GLY A 106 13.60 -18.74 6.29
#